data_AF-A0A1Q3FI30-F1
#
_entry.id   AF-A0A1Q3FI30-F1
#
_cell.length_a   1.000
_cell.length_b   1.000
_cell.length_c   1.000
_cell.angle_alpha   90.00
_cell.angle_beta   90.00
_cell.angle_gamma   90.00
#
_symmetry.space_group_name_H-M   'P 1'
#
loop_
_entity.id
_entity.type
_entity.pdbx_description
1 polymer ?
#
loop_
_entity_poly.entity_id
_entity_poly.type
_entity_poly.pdbx_seq_one_letter_code
_entity_poly.pdbx_strand_id
1 'polypeptide(L)'
;MLLNALGRFTGGRLGCGQSLLRIQHNPPPTSCVRFIGSNRNADAARRHKIRTTLYYVAAGGVLTVGMSYAAVPLYRMFCQAYSYGGTTGVGHDAEKVESMKRVQDRVIKILFNADIGASMRWNFKPQQPEIKVVPGETALAFYTAKNPTDHPVIGISTYNVIPFEAGAYFNKIQCFCFEEQQLNPHEEVDMPVFFYIDPEIMDDPKMEMVDSITLSYTFFEAKEGVNFQMPVYATKHGGK
;
A
#
# COMPACT_ATOMS: atom_id res chain seq x y z
N MET A 1 -42.14 -28.79 0.71
CA MET A 1 -42.63 -28.99 -0.67
C MET A 1 -42.17 -27.81 -1.51
N LEU A 2 -41.49 -27.89 -2.65
CA LEU A 2 -40.70 -28.93 -3.37
C LEU A 2 -39.49 -28.18 -4.00
N LEU A 3 -38.42 -28.76 -4.57
CA LEU A 3 -38.02 -30.15 -4.87
C LEU A 3 -36.48 -30.27 -4.76
N ASN A 4 -35.91 -31.48 -4.78
CA ASN A 4 -34.48 -31.73 -4.96
C ASN A 4 -34.04 -31.66 -6.44
N ALA A 5 -32.79 -31.26 -6.71
CA ALA A 5 -31.93 -31.88 -7.75
C ALA A 5 -30.47 -31.33 -7.75
N LEU A 6 -29.64 -31.68 -6.75
CA LEU A 6 -28.17 -31.53 -6.86
C LEU A 6 -27.51 -32.92 -6.87
N GLY A 7 -27.09 -33.36 -8.05
CA GLY A 7 -26.61 -34.72 -8.31
C GLY A 7 -25.09 -34.83 -8.43
N ARG A 8 -24.47 -35.27 -7.33
CA ARG A 8 -23.20 -36.05 -7.24
C ARG A 8 -21.96 -35.62 -8.05
N PHE A 9 -21.03 -35.04 -7.30
CA PHE A 9 -19.60 -35.34 -7.37
C PHE A 9 -19.28 -36.85 -7.50
N THR A 10 -18.24 -37.18 -8.28
CA THR A 10 -17.11 -38.05 -7.86
C THR A 10 -15.91 -37.83 -8.80
N GLY A 11 -14.69 -37.72 -8.26
CA GLY A 11 -13.47 -37.67 -9.07
C GLY A 11 -12.24 -38.18 -8.30
N GLY A 12 -11.36 -38.91 -9.00
CA GLY A 12 -10.05 -39.38 -8.51
C GLY A 12 -10.08 -40.53 -7.48
N ARG A 13 -8.99 -41.30 -7.27
CA ARG A 13 -7.66 -41.31 -7.93
C ARG A 13 -6.87 -42.55 -7.45
N LEU A 14 -6.02 -43.17 -8.30
CA LEU A 14 -4.98 -44.19 -7.98
C LEU A 14 -5.52 -45.53 -7.37
N GLY A 15 -4.89 -46.70 -7.50
CA GLY A 15 -3.69 -47.11 -8.25
C GLY A 15 -2.97 -48.27 -7.52
N CYS A 16 -2.75 -49.43 -8.16
CA CYS A 16 -1.86 -50.49 -7.68
C CYS A 16 -1.49 -51.44 -8.84
N GLY A 17 -0.35 -52.12 -8.78
CA GLY A 17 0.13 -52.98 -9.87
C GLY A 17 0.80 -54.28 -9.45
N GLN A 18 1.36 -54.95 -10.46
CA GLN A 18 2.25 -56.13 -10.43
C GLN A 18 1.68 -57.52 -10.07
N SER A 19 1.88 -58.45 -11.04
CA SER A 19 2.35 -59.84 -10.87
C SER A 19 1.46 -60.85 -10.11
N LEU A 20 1.48 -62.17 -10.39
CA LEU A 20 2.28 -63.01 -11.30
C LEU A 20 1.54 -64.35 -11.57
N LEU A 21 1.93 -65.04 -12.66
CA LEU A 21 1.88 -66.49 -12.94
C LEU A 21 0.62 -67.14 -13.55
N ARG A 22 0.68 -67.50 -14.85
CA ARG A 22 0.99 -68.88 -15.32
C ARG A 22 0.97 -69.03 -16.86
N ILE A 23 2.16 -69.34 -17.39
CA ILE A 23 2.51 -70.38 -18.39
C ILE A 23 1.62 -70.54 -19.64
N GLN A 24 2.27 -70.36 -20.80
CA GLN A 24 1.75 -70.53 -22.17
C GLN A 24 1.40 -71.99 -22.53
N HIS A 25 0.45 -72.17 -23.46
CA HIS A 25 0.79 -72.70 -24.79
C HIS A 25 -0.31 -72.37 -25.82
N ASN A 26 0.10 -72.00 -27.04
CA ASN A 26 -0.78 -71.61 -28.15
C ASN A 26 -0.24 -72.20 -29.47
N PRO A 27 -1.08 -72.81 -30.34
CA PRO A 27 -0.76 -73.05 -31.74
C PRO A 27 -1.20 -71.88 -32.66
N PRO A 28 -0.65 -71.72 -33.88
CA PRO A 28 -0.64 -70.44 -34.59
C PRO A 28 -1.69 -70.40 -35.74
N PRO A 29 -1.67 -69.47 -36.72
CA PRO A 29 -2.75 -68.47 -36.77
C PRO A 29 -3.53 -68.45 -38.11
N THR A 30 -4.86 -68.45 -38.06
CA THR A 30 -5.68 -68.19 -39.25
C THR A 30 -5.93 -66.69 -39.46
N SER A 31 -5.36 -66.16 -40.54
CA SER A 31 -5.49 -64.77 -40.95
C SER A 31 -6.93 -64.41 -41.30
N CYS A 32 -7.45 -63.31 -40.74
CA CYS A 32 -8.64 -62.62 -41.20
C CYS A 32 -8.29 -61.20 -41.65
N VAL A 33 -8.13 -61.03 -42.95
CA VAL A 33 -7.84 -59.72 -43.57
C VAL A 33 -9.07 -58.83 -43.49
N ARG A 34 -9.08 -57.87 -42.54
CA ARG A 34 -10.09 -56.80 -42.54
C ARG A 34 -9.71 -55.71 -43.54
N PHE A 35 -10.46 -55.65 -44.63
CA PHE A 35 -10.39 -54.58 -45.62
C PHE A 35 -10.88 -53.26 -45.00
N ILE A 36 -9.96 -52.35 -44.64
CA ILE A 36 -10.32 -51.01 -44.14
C ILE A 36 -10.63 -50.11 -45.35
N GLY A 37 -11.90 -50.11 -45.77
CA GLY A 37 -12.39 -49.16 -46.77
C GLY A 37 -12.30 -47.72 -46.26
N SER A 38 -11.38 -46.92 -46.81
CA SER A 38 -11.29 -45.48 -46.54
C SER A 38 -12.56 -44.78 -47.03
N ASN A 39 -13.41 -44.39 -46.08
CA ASN A 39 -14.68 -43.75 -46.38
C ASN A 39 -14.47 -42.25 -46.65
N ARG A 40 -14.05 -41.93 -47.88
CA ARG A 40 -13.68 -40.57 -48.36
C ARG A 40 -14.66 -39.46 -47.95
N ASN A 41 -15.95 -39.79 -47.79
CA ASN A 41 -17.00 -38.87 -47.38
C ASN A 41 -16.89 -38.47 -45.90
N ALA A 42 -16.51 -39.39 -45.02
CA ALA A 42 -16.24 -39.10 -43.61
C ALA A 42 -15.02 -38.18 -43.46
N ASP A 43 -13.97 -38.40 -44.26
CA ASP A 43 -12.78 -37.55 -44.30
C ASP A 43 -13.09 -36.15 -44.86
N ALA A 44 -13.99 -36.03 -45.83
CA ALA A 44 -14.46 -34.73 -46.33
C ALA A 44 -15.21 -33.95 -45.23
N ALA A 45 -16.22 -34.56 -44.60
CA ALA A 45 -16.98 -33.93 -43.52
C ALA A 45 -16.08 -33.56 -42.31
N ARG A 46 -15.12 -34.42 -41.95
CA ARG A 46 -14.14 -34.15 -40.90
C ARG A 46 -13.21 -32.98 -41.24
N ARG A 47 -12.77 -32.87 -42.50
CA ARG A 47 -11.97 -31.72 -42.98
C ARG A 47 -12.74 -30.40 -42.94
N HIS A 48 -14.04 -30.40 -43.28
CA HIS A 48 -14.87 -29.21 -43.13
C HIS A 48 -15.02 -28.79 -41.66
N LYS A 49 -15.30 -29.73 -40.74
CA LYS A 49 -15.36 -29.44 -39.30
C LYS A 49 -14.05 -28.89 -38.75
N ILE A 50 -12.91 -29.51 -39.09
CA ILE A 50 -11.58 -29.04 -38.67
C ILE A 50 -11.30 -27.62 -39.20
N ARG A 51 -11.60 -27.34 -40.48
CA ARG A 51 -11.45 -25.98 -41.04
C ARG A 51 -12.30 -24.95 -40.32
N THR A 52 -13.58 -25.25 -40.06
CA THR A 52 -14.45 -24.32 -39.31
C THR A 52 -13.95 -24.12 -37.87
N THR A 53 -13.55 -25.17 -37.16
CA THR A 53 -12.97 -25.05 -35.81
C THR A 53 -11.68 -24.22 -35.81
N LEU A 54 -10.81 -24.40 -36.80
CA LEU A 54 -9.59 -23.59 -36.94
C LEU A 54 -9.90 -22.10 -37.14
N TYR A 55 -10.90 -21.76 -37.97
CA TYR A 55 -11.31 -20.37 -38.13
C TYR A 55 -11.88 -19.76 -36.84
N TYR A 56 -12.71 -20.50 -36.08
CA TYR A 56 -13.22 -20.01 -34.79
C TYR A 56 -12.12 -19.84 -33.73
N VAL A 57 -11.16 -20.77 -33.65
CA VAL A 57 -10.02 -20.66 -32.73
C VAL A 57 -9.10 -19.51 -33.11
N ALA A 58 -8.83 -19.32 -34.41
CA ALA A 58 -8.05 -18.18 -34.90
C ALA A 58 -8.74 -16.84 -34.60
N ALA A 59 -10.05 -16.74 -34.84
CA ALA A 59 -10.83 -15.55 -34.53
C ALA A 59 -10.83 -15.23 -33.01
N GLY A 60 -11.01 -16.24 -32.16
CA GLY A 60 -10.91 -16.10 -30.71
C GLY A 60 -9.53 -15.66 -30.23
N GLY A 61 -8.46 -16.20 -30.82
CA GLY A 61 -7.08 -15.77 -30.55
C GLY A 61 -6.83 -14.31 -30.90
N VAL A 62 -7.21 -13.88 -32.11
CA VAL A 62 -7.08 -12.48 -32.55
C VAL A 62 -7.89 -11.53 -31.67
N LEU A 63 -9.13 -11.89 -31.32
CA LEU A 63 -9.98 -11.07 -30.43
C LEU A 63 -9.38 -10.93 -29.04
N THR A 64 -8.82 -12.00 -28.47
CA THR A 64 -8.19 -11.96 -27.14
C THR A 64 -6.97 -11.04 -27.14
N VAL A 65 -6.09 -11.16 -28.13
CA VAL A 65 -4.90 -10.30 -28.29
C VAL A 65 -5.29 -8.84 -28.52
N GLY A 66 -6.29 -8.59 -29.37
CA GLY A 66 -6.80 -7.23 -29.63
C GLY A 66 -7.38 -6.58 -28.38
N MET A 67 -8.15 -7.33 -27.59
CA MET A 67 -8.69 -6.85 -26.31
C MET A 67 -7.60 -6.58 -25.27
N SER A 68 -6.56 -7.43 -25.19
CA SER A 68 -5.40 -7.21 -24.32
C SER A 68 -4.63 -5.94 -24.68
N TYR A 69 -4.44 -5.66 -25.98
CA TYR A 69 -3.77 -4.45 -26.45
C TYR A 69 -4.62 -3.19 -26.23
N ALA A 70 -5.94 -3.28 -26.45
CA ALA A 70 -6.88 -2.17 -26.26
C ALA A 70 -7.13 -1.82 -24.78
N ALA A 71 -6.91 -2.75 -23.84
CA ALA A 71 -7.13 -2.52 -22.41
C ALA A 71 -6.23 -1.40 -21.85
N VAL A 72 -4.99 -1.28 -22.31
CA VAL A 72 -4.02 -0.26 -21.82
C VAL A 72 -4.46 1.19 -22.15
N PRO A 73 -4.74 1.57 -23.40
CA PRO A 73 -5.23 2.92 -23.72
C PRO A 73 -6.63 3.17 -23.15
N LEU A 74 -7.50 2.16 -23.10
CA LEU A 74 -8.83 2.31 -22.49
C LEU A 74 -8.73 2.61 -20.99
N TYR A 75 -7.87 1.89 -20.26
CA TYR A 75 -7.59 2.15 -18.84
C TYR A 75 -7.05 3.57 -18.63
N ARG A 76 -6.14 4.04 -19.48
CA ARG A 76 -5.62 5.43 -19.43
C ARG A 76 -6.74 6.47 -19.58
N MET A 77 -7.64 6.29 -20.56
CA MET A 77 -8.79 7.21 -20.74
C MET A 77 -9.75 7.18 -19.54
N PHE A 78 -10.02 6.01 -18.94
CA PHE A 78 -10.84 5.94 -17.72
C PHE A 78 -10.15 6.59 -16.52
N CYS A 79 -8.83 6.39 -16.32
CA CYS A 79 -8.07 7.06 -15.27
C CYS A 79 -8.07 8.58 -15.42
N GLN A 80 -7.97 9.09 -16.65
CA GLN A 80 -8.05 10.53 -16.94
C GLN A 80 -9.45 11.09 -16.71
N ALA A 81 -10.51 10.36 -17.07
CA ALA A 81 -11.89 10.83 -16.94
C ALA A 81 -12.43 10.79 -15.49
N TYR A 82 -12.02 9.80 -14.70
CA TYR A 82 -12.50 9.60 -13.31
C TYR A 82 -11.49 9.99 -12.23
N SER A 83 -10.29 10.46 -12.59
CA SER A 83 -9.23 10.97 -11.70
C SER A 83 -8.81 10.02 -10.55
N TYR A 84 -8.99 8.71 -10.72
CA TYR A 84 -8.81 7.71 -9.65
C TYR A 84 -7.35 7.19 -9.51
N GLY A 85 -6.34 7.97 -9.90
CA GLY A 85 -4.99 7.40 -10.02
C GLY A 85 -3.78 8.32 -10.08
N GLY A 86 -3.93 9.64 -9.90
CA GLY A 86 -2.78 10.56 -9.77
C GLY A 86 -1.80 10.62 -10.96
N THR A 87 -2.11 9.98 -12.09
CA THR A 87 -1.29 10.04 -13.31
C THR A 87 -1.53 11.37 -14.00
N THR A 88 -0.65 12.34 -13.71
CA THR A 88 -0.55 13.60 -14.46
C THR A 88 -0.51 13.30 -15.96
N GLY A 89 -1.40 13.93 -16.71
CA GLY A 89 -1.47 13.74 -18.15
C GLY A 89 -0.18 14.25 -18.79
N VAL A 90 0.55 13.38 -19.49
CA VAL A 90 1.62 13.80 -20.40
C VAL A 90 0.95 14.39 -21.66
N GLY A 91 0.38 15.58 -21.49
CA GLY A 91 -0.49 16.23 -22.48
C GLY A 91 -0.88 17.64 -22.06
N HIS A 92 -0.13 18.62 -22.53
CA HIS A 92 -0.44 20.05 -22.60
C HIS A 92 -0.73 20.86 -21.32
N ASP A 93 -0.88 20.27 -20.12
CA ASP A 93 -0.98 21.07 -18.89
C ASP A 93 0.34 21.73 -18.45
N ALA A 94 1.47 21.45 -19.12
CA ALA A 94 2.74 22.13 -18.86
C ALA A 94 2.67 23.66 -19.06
N GLU A 95 1.93 24.13 -20.07
CA GLU A 95 1.72 25.57 -20.33
C GLU A 95 0.86 26.22 -19.21
N LYS A 96 0.02 25.41 -18.56
CA LYS A 96 -0.78 25.85 -17.42
C LYS A 96 0.05 25.96 -16.14
N VAL A 97 1.02 25.05 -15.96
CA VAL A 97 2.04 25.14 -14.89
C VAL A 97 2.98 26.33 -15.13
N GLU A 98 3.41 26.60 -16.36
CA GLU A 98 4.17 27.82 -16.70
C GLU A 98 3.36 29.11 -16.47
N SER A 99 2.03 29.05 -16.58
CA SER A 99 1.15 30.20 -16.28
C SER A 99 0.91 30.43 -14.78
N MET A 100 1.26 29.47 -13.92
CA MET A 100 1.18 29.66 -12.46
C MET A 100 2.29 30.57 -11.99
N LYS A 101 1.96 31.87 -11.85
CA LYS A 101 2.83 32.83 -11.15
C LYS A 101 3.17 32.29 -9.77
N ARG A 102 4.48 32.06 -9.52
CA ARG A 102 5.06 31.74 -8.21
C ARG A 102 4.56 32.74 -7.15
N VAL A 103 3.54 32.34 -6.40
CA VAL A 103 3.01 33.12 -5.27
C VAL A 103 4.01 33.00 -4.13
N GLN A 104 4.99 33.90 -4.12
CA GLN A 104 6.05 33.94 -3.10
C GLN A 104 5.49 34.11 -1.68
N ASP A 105 4.25 34.62 -1.56
CA ASP A 105 3.57 34.93 -0.30
C ASP A 105 2.42 33.95 0.05
N ARG A 106 2.49 32.68 -0.38
CA ARG A 106 1.46 31.71 0.02
C ARG A 106 1.62 31.38 1.51
N VAL A 107 0.71 31.91 2.31
CA VAL A 107 0.62 31.63 3.75
C VAL A 107 0.05 30.23 3.98
N ILE A 108 0.86 29.33 4.53
CA ILE A 108 0.43 27.99 4.95
C ILE A 108 0.02 28.04 6.43
N LYS A 109 -1.09 27.39 6.77
CA LYS A 109 -1.53 27.23 8.15
C LYS A 109 -0.88 25.99 8.76
N ILE A 110 -0.20 26.16 9.88
CA ILE A 110 0.33 25.06 10.68
C ILE A 110 -0.60 24.85 11.88
N LEU A 111 -1.25 23.70 11.94
CA LEU A 111 -2.08 23.28 13.06
C LEU A 111 -1.24 22.43 14.01
N PHE A 112 -1.35 22.67 15.32
CA PHE A 112 -0.62 21.94 16.34
C PHE A 112 -1.56 21.04 17.13
N ASN A 113 -1.31 19.73 17.10
CA ASN A 113 -2.02 18.76 17.93
C ASN A 113 -1.11 18.22 19.04
N ALA A 114 -1.70 17.93 20.19
CA ALA A 114 -1.02 17.41 21.36
C ALA A 114 -1.83 16.25 21.95
N ASP A 115 -1.26 15.05 21.87
CA ASP A 115 -1.84 13.81 22.34
C ASP A 115 -0.95 13.18 23.44
N ILE A 116 -1.55 12.34 24.26
CA ILE A 116 -0.84 11.54 25.28
C ILE A 116 -1.23 10.07 25.15
N GLY A 117 -0.25 9.17 25.30
CA GLY A 117 -0.47 7.74 25.38
C GLY A 117 -1.24 7.36 26.64
N ALA A 118 -2.07 6.32 26.57
CA ALA A 118 -3.03 5.96 27.61
C ALA A 118 -2.45 5.67 29.02
N SER A 119 -1.14 5.42 29.15
CA SER A 119 -0.49 5.26 30.46
C SER A 119 0.01 6.57 31.06
N MET A 120 0.26 7.59 30.23
CA MET A 120 0.81 8.86 30.66
C MET A 120 -0.28 9.75 31.27
N ARG A 121 0.05 10.40 32.39
CA ARG A 121 -0.86 11.29 33.13
C ARG A 121 -0.55 12.78 32.98
N TRP A 122 0.41 13.14 32.13
CA TRP A 122 0.77 14.53 31.89
C TRP A 122 -0.39 15.30 31.24
N ASN A 123 -0.48 16.58 31.57
CA ASN A 123 -1.29 17.52 30.81
C ASN A 123 -0.37 18.17 29.77
N PHE A 124 -0.50 17.73 28.52
CA PHE A 124 0.28 18.22 27.38
C PHE A 124 -0.64 18.95 26.41
N LYS A 125 -0.32 20.19 26.08
CA LYS A 125 -1.15 21.08 25.23
C LYS A 125 -0.27 22.00 24.39
N PRO A 126 -0.70 22.40 23.18
CA PRO A 126 -0.06 23.51 22.48
C PRO A 126 -0.48 24.83 23.15
N GLN A 127 0.43 25.81 23.20
CA GLN A 127 0.07 27.19 23.61
C GLN A 127 -0.70 27.91 22.50
N GLN A 128 -0.50 27.50 21.24
CA GLN A 128 -1.09 28.09 20.04
C GLN A 128 -1.67 26.94 19.20
N PRO A 129 -2.98 26.90 18.90
CA PRO A 129 -3.56 25.78 18.14
C PRO A 129 -3.29 25.87 16.64
N GLU A 130 -3.14 27.09 16.10
CA GLU A 130 -2.70 27.34 14.74
C GLU A 130 -1.71 28.52 14.68
N ILE A 131 -0.77 28.47 13.73
CA ILE A 131 -0.02 29.64 13.27
C ILE A 131 -0.02 29.70 11.73
N LYS A 132 0.38 30.86 11.20
CA LYS A 132 0.48 31.14 9.76
C LYS A 132 1.94 31.44 9.44
N VAL A 133 2.50 30.73 8.47
CA VAL A 133 3.93 30.79 8.10
C VAL A 133 4.04 30.85 6.57
N VAL A 134 4.98 31.67 6.07
CA VAL A 134 5.33 31.67 4.64
C VAL A 134 6.48 30.67 4.41
N PRO A 135 6.46 29.84 3.35
CA PRO A 135 7.58 28.97 3.01
C PRO A 135 8.90 29.73 2.88
N GLY A 136 9.97 29.19 3.47
CA GLY A 136 11.26 29.85 3.63
C GLY A 136 11.41 30.68 4.92
N GLU A 137 10.32 31.03 5.62
CA GLU A 137 10.40 31.63 6.95
C GLU A 137 10.56 30.57 8.05
N THR A 138 11.29 30.93 9.09
CA THR A 138 11.41 30.10 10.30
C THR A 138 10.36 30.49 11.32
N ALA A 139 9.75 29.49 11.96
CA ALA A 139 8.68 29.66 12.94
C ALA A 139 9.02 28.96 14.26
N LEU A 140 8.51 29.52 15.35
CA LEU A 140 8.65 29.01 16.71
C LEU A 140 7.25 28.80 17.30
N ALA A 141 6.96 27.57 17.71
CA ALA A 141 5.74 27.22 18.44
C ALA A 141 6.09 26.73 19.83
N PHE A 142 5.19 26.92 20.79
CA PHE A 142 5.38 26.46 22.17
C PHE A 142 4.33 25.41 22.54
N TYR A 143 4.78 24.36 23.21
CA TYR A 143 3.91 23.41 23.90
C TYR A 143 4.19 23.47 25.39
N THR A 144 3.18 23.25 26.21
CA THR A 144 3.35 23.15 27.67
C THR A 144 3.09 21.72 28.10
N ALA A 145 4.03 21.14 28.83
CA ALA A 145 3.85 19.88 29.54
C ALA A 145 3.81 20.14 31.04
N LYS A 146 2.83 19.56 31.73
CA LYS A 146 2.74 19.54 33.20
C LYS A 146 2.63 18.11 33.69
N ASN A 147 3.42 17.75 34.69
CA ASN A 147 3.27 16.49 35.41
C ASN A 147 2.39 16.68 36.67
N PRO A 148 1.14 16.18 36.73
CA PRO A 148 0.27 16.33 37.89
C PRO A 148 0.43 15.21 38.94
N THR A 149 1.43 14.33 38.82
CA THR A 149 1.67 13.24 39.78
C THR A 149 2.68 13.63 40.86
N ASP A 150 2.69 12.88 41.97
CA ASP A 150 3.61 13.08 43.10
C ASP A 150 4.96 12.37 42.93
N HIS A 151 5.28 11.86 41.73
CA HIS A 151 6.55 11.19 41.41
C HIS A 151 7.10 11.71 40.08
N PRO A 152 8.44 11.73 39.87
CA PRO A 152 9.00 12.05 38.58
C PRO A 152 8.55 11.03 37.54
N VAL A 153 8.22 11.52 36.35
CA VAL A 153 7.82 10.69 35.19
C VAL A 153 8.78 11.01 34.06
N ILE A 154 9.18 9.98 33.30
CA ILE A 154 10.00 10.13 32.10
C ILE A 154 9.10 9.92 30.88
N GLY A 155 9.16 10.85 29.93
CA GLY A 155 8.37 10.83 28.70
C GLY A 155 9.25 10.91 27.46
N ILE A 156 8.89 10.13 26.44
CA ILE A 156 9.41 10.25 25.08
C ILE A 156 8.28 10.66 24.14
N SER A 157 8.53 11.51 23.16
CA SER A 157 7.49 11.96 22.22
C SER A 157 7.76 11.55 20.78
N THR A 158 6.75 11.04 20.09
CA THR A 158 6.78 10.85 18.64
C THR A 158 6.02 11.96 17.94
N TYR A 159 6.35 12.23 16.68
CA TYR A 159 5.66 13.23 15.88
C TYR A 159 5.19 12.68 14.55
N ASN A 160 4.16 13.31 14.00
CA ASN A 160 3.69 13.07 12.64
C ASN A 160 3.30 14.39 11.98
N VAL A 161 3.52 14.46 10.66
CA VAL A 161 3.14 15.58 9.80
C VAL A 161 2.08 15.08 8.82
N ILE A 162 0.97 15.80 8.72
CA ILE A 162 -0.17 15.47 7.85
C ILE A 162 -0.51 16.72 7.01
N PRO A 163 -0.64 16.62 5.66
CA PRO A 163 -0.47 15.43 4.84
C PRO A 163 0.98 14.94 4.80
N PHE A 164 1.18 13.64 4.59
CA PHE A 164 2.51 13.00 4.66
C PHE A 164 3.47 13.53 3.59
N GLU A 165 2.92 13.90 2.43
CA GLU A 165 3.62 14.46 1.29
C GLU A 165 4.23 15.84 1.62
N ALA A 166 3.54 16.66 2.43
CA ALA A 166 4.08 17.92 2.94
C ALA A 166 5.17 17.70 4.01
N GLY A 167 5.22 16.50 4.62
CA GLY A 167 6.26 16.12 5.58
C GLY A 167 7.68 16.09 5.01
N ALA A 168 7.84 15.94 3.68
CA ALA A 168 9.14 16.02 3.02
C ALA A 168 9.72 17.44 3.01
N TYR A 169 8.86 18.46 3.01
CA TYR A 169 9.22 19.88 3.03
C TYR A 169 9.22 20.48 4.45
N PHE A 170 8.73 19.74 5.45
CA PHE A 170 8.63 20.20 6.83
C PHE A 170 9.92 19.90 7.60
N ASN A 171 10.83 20.88 7.62
CA ASN A 171 12.13 20.74 8.25
C ASN A 171 12.08 21.17 9.72
N LYS A 172 12.03 20.19 10.62
CA LYS A 172 12.09 20.42 12.06
C LYS A 172 13.54 20.47 12.56
N ILE A 173 14.00 21.65 12.96
CA ILE A 173 15.40 21.90 13.35
C ILE A 173 15.67 21.45 14.79
N GLN A 174 14.73 21.63 15.73
CA GLN A 174 14.93 21.25 17.15
C GLN A 174 13.73 20.47 17.72
N CYS A 175 14.00 19.30 18.30
CA CYS A 175 13.01 18.26 18.61
C CYS A 175 13.23 17.60 19.98
N PHE A 176 12.35 17.84 20.98
CA PHE A 176 12.24 17.05 22.22
C PHE A 176 11.77 15.59 22.01
N CYS A 177 11.84 15.12 20.77
CA CYS A 177 11.19 13.92 20.26
C CYS A 177 12.10 12.68 20.36
N PHE A 178 13.40 12.92 20.54
CA PHE A 178 14.43 11.90 20.58
C PHE A 178 15.20 11.90 21.91
N GLU A 179 14.80 12.76 22.84
CA GLU A 179 15.40 12.90 24.16
C GLU A 179 14.33 12.63 25.23
N GLU A 180 14.67 11.77 26.17
CA GLU A 180 13.83 11.44 27.33
C GLU A 180 13.66 12.69 28.21
N GLN A 181 12.44 13.22 28.27
CA GLN A 181 12.10 14.36 29.12
C GLN A 181 11.67 13.85 30.49
N GLN A 182 12.38 14.23 31.54
CA GLN A 182 11.98 13.96 32.92
C GLN A 182 11.30 15.20 33.50
N LEU A 183 10.03 15.07 33.92
CA LEU A 183 9.33 16.11 34.68
C LEU A 183 9.15 15.67 36.13
N ASN A 184 9.57 16.53 37.06
CA ASN A 184 9.41 16.35 38.49
C ASN A 184 7.93 16.45 38.92
N PRO A 185 7.59 16.07 40.17
CA PRO A 185 6.25 16.23 40.70
C PRO A 185 5.74 17.67 40.60
N HIS A 186 4.54 17.86 40.05
CA HIS A 186 3.87 19.15 39.86
C HIS A 186 4.61 20.18 38.98
N GLU A 187 5.69 19.78 38.31
CA GLU A 187 6.48 20.62 37.42
C GLU A 187 5.71 20.94 36.11
N GLU A 188 5.89 22.16 35.61
CA GLU A 188 5.31 22.67 34.36
C GLU A 188 6.44 23.32 33.54
N VAL A 189 6.62 22.86 32.30
CA VAL A 189 7.73 23.28 31.42
C VAL A 189 7.17 23.64 30.04
N ASP A 190 7.64 24.77 29.50
CA ASP A 190 7.39 25.18 28.12
C ASP A 190 8.49 24.65 27.19
N MET A 191 8.06 23.95 26.15
CA MET A 191 8.88 23.24 25.18
C MET A 191 8.82 23.96 23.81
N PRO A 192 9.83 24.80 23.47
CA PRO A 192 9.93 25.48 22.17
C PRO A 192 10.26 24.53 21.01
N VAL A 193 9.41 24.51 19.98
CA VAL A 193 9.60 23.77 18.74
C VAL A 193 9.94 24.74 17.60
N PHE A 194 11.18 24.67 17.11
CA PHE A 194 11.66 25.48 16.00
C PHE A 194 11.67 24.68 14.69
N PHE A 195 11.07 25.24 13.64
CA PHE A 195 10.89 24.61 12.34
C PHE A 195 10.79 25.63 11.21
N TYR A 196 10.90 25.15 9.97
CA TYR A 196 10.56 25.91 8.77
C TYR A 196 9.92 25.01 7.72
N ILE A 197 9.26 25.61 6.75
CA ILE A 197 8.76 24.94 5.56
C ILE A 197 9.72 25.27 4.43
N ASP A 198 10.21 24.26 3.71
CA ASP A 198 11.08 24.47 2.57
C ASP A 198 10.33 25.20 1.43
N PRO A 199 10.89 26.27 0.83
CA PRO A 199 10.26 26.96 -0.29
C PRO A 199 10.04 26.08 -1.53
N GLU A 200 10.72 24.94 -1.67
CA GLU A 200 10.45 23.95 -2.72
C GLU A 200 9.01 23.38 -2.68
N ILE A 201 8.30 23.50 -1.54
CA ILE A 201 6.86 23.15 -1.43
C ILE A 201 5.98 23.93 -2.43
N MET A 202 6.45 25.09 -2.90
CA MET A 202 5.74 25.92 -3.87
C MET A 202 5.95 25.48 -5.32
N ASP A 203 6.93 24.61 -5.58
CA ASP A 203 7.31 24.15 -6.91
C ASP A 203 6.80 22.72 -7.22
N ASP A 204 6.24 21.99 -6.24
CA ASP A 204 5.55 20.70 -6.45
C ASP A 204 4.04 20.89 -6.73
N PRO A 205 3.53 20.49 -7.92
CA PRO A 205 2.10 20.53 -8.24
C PRO A 205 1.20 19.75 -7.27
N LYS A 206 1.70 18.75 -6.55
CA LYS A 206 0.92 18.03 -5.53
C LYS A 206 0.61 18.89 -4.31
N MET A 207 1.46 19.87 -4.03
CA MET A 207 1.34 20.76 -2.88
C MET A 207 0.45 21.97 -3.17
N GLU A 208 0.07 22.22 -4.43
CA GLU A 208 -0.76 23.35 -4.85
C GLU A 208 -2.05 23.48 -4.03
N MET A 209 -2.68 22.37 -3.63
CA MET A 209 -3.92 22.37 -2.82
C MET A 209 -3.69 22.23 -1.29
N VAL A 210 -2.44 22.19 -0.81
CA VAL A 210 -2.12 22.01 0.62
C VAL A 210 -1.94 23.36 1.32
N ASP A 211 -3.05 23.98 1.73
CA ASP A 211 -3.03 25.22 2.52
C ASP A 211 -2.84 25.00 4.03
N SER A 212 -2.93 23.76 4.50
CA SER A 212 -2.86 23.41 5.91
C SER A 212 -2.03 22.15 6.16
N ILE A 213 -1.07 22.25 7.09
CA ILE A 213 -0.25 21.14 7.57
C ILE A 213 -0.52 20.98 9.07
N THR A 214 -0.79 19.76 9.53
CA THR A 214 -0.95 19.43 10.95
C THR A 214 0.31 18.75 11.46
N LEU A 215 0.90 19.32 12.51
CA LEU A 215 1.99 18.74 13.28
C LEU A 215 1.41 18.19 14.60
N SER A 216 1.26 16.87 14.69
CA SER A 216 0.84 16.22 15.93
C SER A 216 2.04 15.72 16.72
N TYR A 217 1.99 15.92 18.03
CA TYR A 217 2.89 15.33 19.01
C TYR A 217 2.14 14.35 19.91
N THR A 218 2.67 13.14 20.08
CA THR A 218 2.15 12.17 21.04
C THR A 218 3.25 11.80 22.03
N PHE A 219 3.03 12.08 23.32
CA PHE A 219 3.94 11.65 24.38
C PHE A 219 3.58 10.27 24.93
N PHE A 220 4.60 9.45 25.20
CA PHE A 220 4.52 8.13 25.79
C PHE A 220 5.40 8.06 27.05
N GLU A 221 4.96 7.29 28.03
CA GLU A 221 5.70 7.08 29.29
C GLU A 221 6.85 6.09 29.06
N ALA A 222 8.09 6.55 29.24
CA ALA A 222 9.29 5.73 29.17
C ALA A 222 9.46 4.96 30.49
N LYS A 223 8.79 3.81 30.61
CA LYS A 223 8.96 2.92 31.76
C LYS A 223 10.26 2.13 31.67
N GLU A 224 11.21 2.45 32.55
CA GLU A 224 12.26 1.49 32.90
C GLU A 224 11.59 0.21 33.43
N GLY A 225 11.89 -0.93 32.80
CA GLY A 225 11.35 -2.22 33.22
C GLY A 225 10.18 -2.77 32.39
N VAL A 226 9.90 -2.25 31.19
CA VAL A 226 9.21 -3.06 30.17
C VAL A 226 10.13 -4.24 29.83
N ASN A 227 9.91 -5.37 30.51
CA ASN A 227 10.54 -6.63 30.17
C ASN A 227 9.99 -7.08 28.81
N PHE A 228 10.61 -6.59 27.73
CA PHE A 228 10.47 -7.17 26.42
C PHE A 228 10.87 -8.63 26.54
N GLN A 229 9.87 -9.50 26.62
CA GLN A 229 10.02 -10.93 26.38
C GLN A 229 10.50 -11.09 24.95
N MET A 230 11.80 -10.91 24.74
CA MET A 230 12.41 -11.10 23.44
C MET A 230 12.10 -12.55 23.03
N PRO A 231 11.47 -12.75 21.86
CA PRO A 231 11.20 -14.09 21.39
C PRO A 231 12.54 -14.83 21.26
N VAL A 232 12.53 -16.13 21.58
CA VAL A 232 13.74 -16.93 21.89
C VAL A 232 14.80 -16.93 20.78
N TYR A 233 14.46 -16.51 19.56
CA TYR A 233 15.38 -16.35 18.43
C TYR A 233 16.27 -15.10 18.48
N ALA A 234 16.02 -14.13 19.36
CA ALA A 234 16.82 -12.90 19.48
C ALA A 234 18.09 -13.12 20.33
N THR A 235 19.05 -13.89 19.81
CA THR A 235 20.35 -14.10 20.46
C THR A 235 21.17 -12.82 20.48
N LYS A 236 21.48 -12.33 21.69
CA LYS A 236 22.29 -11.12 21.92
C LYS A 236 23.75 -11.36 21.50
N HIS A 237 24.10 -11.02 20.26
CA HIS A 237 25.47 -11.15 19.76
C HIS A 237 26.40 -10.04 20.27
N GLY A 238 27.11 -10.34 21.36
CA GLY A 238 28.36 -9.65 21.73
C GLY A 238 28.22 -8.43 22.63
N GLY A 239 29.27 -8.18 23.41
CA GLY A 239 29.36 -7.08 24.38
C GLY A 239 30.19 -7.43 25.61
N LYS A 240 31.48 -7.69 25.41
CA LYS A 240 32.54 -7.48 26.42
C LYS A 240 33.37 -6.28 25.96
#